data_AF-A0A7V6IJJ4-F1
#
_entry.id   AF-A0A7V6IJJ4-F1
#
_cell.length_a   1.000
_cell.length_b   1.000
_cell.length_c   1.000
_cell.angle_alpha   90.00
_cell.angle_beta   90.00
_cell.angle_gamma   90.00
#
_symmetry.space_group_name_H-M   'P 1'
#
loop_
_entity.id
_entity.type
_entity.pdbx_description
1 polymer ?
#
loop_
_entity_poly.entity_id
_entity_poly.type
_entity_poly.pdbx_seq_one_letter_code
_entity_poly.pdbx_strand_id
1 'polypeptide(L)'
;MLKNKIQIILKWGVYFGIALCLFDIAKLLTRDIQYPFAPIFSILLLAIIITMLLLGTKQYRENVCGGTILYFKAYGVGTLITLIAVVFYFIFLIFYYQYIDKEGIERINKKNEENFSEKIKNDTISTLEISEYLALLNEEIDSHFREVNVENVDSVKFQEFSEQLQMKIETELYAEKKQKDSTNLMFKNFDDFVRSCMKKMTDETLLSVSDSSTVFRQKVLLVVNNVEDSMAKFSTISLKVDKERDKIPHYDNKFNVILITALLILIYSLFVNIFTALYVYRNKPARLIGHTQQ
;
A
#
# COMPACT_ATOMS: atom_id res chain seq x y z
N MET A 1 -17.91 31.98 -35.66
CA MET A 1 -16.53 31.54 -35.29
C MET A 1 -16.37 31.14 -33.83
N LEU A 2 -16.81 31.92 -32.83
CA LEU A 2 -16.64 31.59 -31.40
C LEU A 2 -17.32 30.26 -30.99
N LYS A 3 -18.53 30.02 -31.50
CA LYS A 3 -19.33 28.81 -31.26
C LYS A 3 -18.55 27.52 -31.63
N ASN A 4 -17.91 27.50 -32.80
CA ASN A 4 -17.14 26.35 -33.27
C ASN A 4 -15.87 26.10 -32.42
N LYS A 5 -15.27 27.15 -31.85
CA LYS A 5 -14.10 27.03 -30.97
C LYS A 5 -14.45 26.27 -29.69
N ILE A 6 -15.47 26.74 -28.99
CA ILE A 6 -15.90 26.19 -27.70
C ILE A 6 -16.44 24.77 -27.88
N GLN A 7 -17.17 24.52 -28.97
CA GLN A 7 -17.71 23.18 -29.27
C GLN A 7 -16.63 22.12 -29.42
N ILE A 8 -15.52 22.41 -30.10
CA ILE A 8 -14.41 21.43 -30.26
C ILE A 8 -13.77 21.13 -28.91
N ILE A 9 -13.50 22.16 -28.11
CA ILE A 9 -12.89 22.02 -26.78
C ILE A 9 -13.78 21.18 -25.86
N LEU A 10 -15.09 21.51 -25.78
CA LEU A 10 -16.05 20.76 -24.98
C LEU A 10 -16.17 19.30 -25.44
N LYS A 11 -16.30 19.06 -26.76
CA LYS A 11 -16.42 17.72 -27.32
C LYS A 11 -15.25 16.83 -26.92
N TRP A 12 -14.02 17.30 -27.12
CA TRP A 12 -12.83 16.51 -26.79
C TRP A 12 -12.57 16.40 -25.30
N GLY A 13 -12.92 17.44 -24.51
CA GLY A 13 -12.86 17.36 -23.05
C GLY A 13 -13.79 16.28 -22.50
N VAL A 14 -15.02 16.20 -23.01
CA VAL A 14 -16.00 15.16 -22.62
C VAL A 14 -15.52 13.78 -23.04
N TYR A 15 -15.06 13.58 -24.28
CA TYR A 15 -14.54 12.28 -24.73
C TYR A 15 -13.33 11.83 -23.93
N PHE A 16 -12.44 12.76 -23.59
CA PHE A 16 -11.31 12.47 -22.74
C PHE A 16 -11.75 12.06 -21.33
N GLY A 17 -12.68 12.80 -20.71
CA GLY A 17 -13.27 12.44 -19.43
C GLY A 17 -13.91 11.04 -19.46
N ILE A 18 -14.73 10.74 -20.47
CA ILE A 18 -15.35 9.42 -20.64
C ILE A 18 -14.30 8.32 -20.78
N ALA A 19 -13.24 8.55 -21.56
CA ALA A 19 -12.16 7.57 -21.72
C ALA A 19 -11.46 7.27 -20.40
N LEU A 20 -11.24 8.27 -19.55
CA LEU A 20 -10.71 8.08 -18.18
C LEU A 20 -11.68 7.27 -17.31
N CYS A 21 -12.98 7.54 -17.38
CA CYS A 21 -13.98 6.76 -16.64
C CYS A 21 -14.00 5.29 -17.06
N LEU A 22 -14.03 5.03 -18.37
CA LEU A 22 -13.98 3.67 -18.92
C LEU A 22 -12.70 2.95 -18.53
N PHE A 23 -11.59 3.67 -18.47
CA PHE A 23 -10.30 3.13 -18.05
C PHE A 23 -10.32 2.65 -16.59
N ASP A 24 -10.93 3.39 -15.66
CA ASP A 24 -11.07 2.91 -14.27
C ASP A 24 -12.05 1.75 -14.13
N ILE A 25 -13.13 1.75 -14.90
CA ILE A 25 -14.04 0.58 -14.95
C ILE A 25 -13.27 -0.66 -15.45
N ALA A 26 -12.39 -0.52 -16.44
CA ALA A 26 -11.58 -1.63 -16.92
C ALA A 26 -10.58 -2.16 -15.87
N LYS A 27 -10.00 -1.28 -15.04
CA LYS A 27 -9.17 -1.71 -13.90
C LYS A 27 -9.96 -2.53 -12.89
N LEU A 28 -11.22 -2.18 -12.66
CA LEU A 28 -12.08 -2.92 -11.75
C LEU A 28 -12.30 -4.36 -12.26
N LEU A 29 -12.54 -4.54 -13.57
CA LEU A 29 -12.79 -5.86 -14.18
C LEU A 29 -11.59 -6.80 -14.18
N THR A 30 -10.38 -6.25 -14.04
CA THR A 30 -9.12 -6.99 -14.11
C THR A 30 -8.49 -7.22 -12.73
N ARG A 31 -9.19 -6.79 -11.67
CA ARG A 31 -8.67 -6.76 -10.30
C ARG A 31 -8.31 -8.13 -9.75
N ASP A 32 -9.12 -9.15 -10.05
CA ASP A 32 -8.99 -10.48 -9.44
C ASP A 32 -8.00 -11.37 -10.23
N ILE A 33 -7.38 -10.84 -11.29
CA ILE A 33 -6.39 -11.56 -12.08
C ILE A 33 -5.02 -11.43 -11.38
N GLN A 34 -4.41 -12.57 -11.04
CA GLN A 34 -3.06 -12.64 -10.46
C GLN A 34 -1.97 -12.33 -11.49
N TYR A 35 -1.96 -11.11 -12.01
CA TYR A 35 -0.94 -10.62 -12.93
C TYR A 35 -0.59 -9.16 -12.62
N PRO A 36 0.68 -8.74 -12.71
CA PRO A 36 1.10 -7.38 -12.41
C PRO A 36 0.71 -6.41 -13.53
N PHE A 37 -0.58 -6.09 -13.69
CA PHE A 37 -1.07 -5.17 -14.73
C PHE A 37 -0.66 -3.70 -14.54
N ALA A 38 -0.05 -3.34 -13.39
CA ALA A 38 0.26 -1.95 -13.07
C ALA A 38 1.07 -1.20 -14.16
N PRO A 39 2.14 -1.76 -14.76
CA PRO A 39 2.87 -1.09 -15.84
C PRO A 39 2.02 -0.92 -17.10
N ILE A 40 1.19 -1.92 -17.43
CA ILE A 40 0.31 -1.91 -18.60
C ILE A 40 -0.73 -0.78 -18.47
N PHE A 41 -1.36 -0.64 -17.30
CA PHE A 41 -2.27 0.46 -17.04
C PHE A 41 -1.60 1.82 -17.15
N SER A 42 -0.38 1.97 -16.65
CA SER A 42 0.37 3.23 -16.79
C SER A 42 0.61 3.62 -18.25
N ILE A 43 0.97 2.65 -19.10
CA ILE A 43 1.18 2.88 -20.54
C ILE A 43 -0.14 3.21 -21.25
N LEU A 44 -1.22 2.48 -20.93
CA LEU A 44 -2.54 2.72 -21.52
C LEU A 44 -3.08 4.10 -21.15
N LEU A 45 -2.93 4.52 -19.89
CA LEU A 45 -3.33 5.85 -19.44
C LEU A 45 -2.58 6.94 -20.23
N LEU A 46 -1.26 6.79 -20.37
CA LEU A 46 -0.44 7.73 -21.14
C LEU A 46 -0.90 7.80 -22.60
N ALA A 47 -1.21 6.67 -23.22
CA ALA A 47 -1.71 6.60 -24.60
C ALA A 47 -3.07 7.29 -24.76
N ILE A 48 -3.98 7.17 -23.77
CA ILE A 48 -5.27 7.86 -23.75
C ILE A 48 -5.04 9.38 -23.70
N ILE A 49 -4.20 9.85 -22.77
CA ILE A 49 -3.91 11.29 -22.60
C ILE A 49 -3.33 11.87 -23.90
N ILE A 50 -2.30 11.24 -24.46
CA ILE A 50 -1.65 11.69 -25.71
C ILE A 50 -2.65 11.74 -26.86
N THR A 51 -3.41 10.66 -27.06
CA THR A 51 -4.36 10.56 -28.18
C THR A 51 -5.43 11.64 -28.11
N MET A 52 -6.05 11.83 -26.94
CA MET A 52 -7.14 12.80 -26.78
C MET A 52 -6.65 14.24 -26.97
N LEU A 53 -5.48 14.59 -26.41
CA LEU A 53 -4.90 15.92 -26.57
C LEU A 53 -4.45 16.18 -28.02
N LEU A 54 -3.83 15.20 -28.67
CA LEU A 54 -3.41 15.33 -30.07
C LEU A 54 -4.61 15.51 -31.00
N LEU A 55 -5.62 14.64 -30.91
CA LEU A 55 -6.79 14.71 -31.79
C LEU A 55 -7.57 16.00 -31.57
N GLY A 56 -7.81 16.40 -30.33
CA GLY A 56 -8.54 17.62 -30.01
C GLY A 56 -7.82 18.88 -30.48
N THR A 57 -6.52 18.99 -30.18
CA THR A 57 -5.72 20.17 -30.57
C THR A 57 -5.50 20.23 -32.08
N LYS A 58 -5.29 19.08 -32.74
CA LYS A 58 -5.18 18.97 -34.20
C LYS A 58 -6.47 19.40 -34.89
N GLN A 59 -7.63 18.91 -34.45
CA GLN A 59 -8.92 19.31 -35.01
C GLN A 59 -9.18 20.81 -34.81
N TYR A 60 -8.81 21.35 -33.65
CA TYR A 60 -8.92 22.79 -33.40
C TYR A 60 -8.04 23.60 -34.37
N ARG A 61 -6.78 23.21 -34.57
CA ARG A 61 -5.87 23.84 -35.53
C ARG A 61 -6.47 23.87 -36.93
N GLU A 62 -7.00 22.75 -37.40
CA GLU A 62 -7.50 22.60 -38.76
C GLU A 62 -8.80 23.38 -39.00
N ASN A 63 -9.76 23.29 -38.07
CA ASN A 63 -11.09 23.86 -38.26
C ASN A 63 -11.22 25.33 -37.82
N VAL A 64 -10.32 25.81 -36.96
CA VAL A 64 -10.38 27.18 -36.41
C VAL A 64 -9.23 28.05 -36.88
N CYS A 65 -8.02 27.51 -36.95
CA CYS A 65 -6.82 28.30 -37.25
C CYS A 65 -6.37 28.19 -38.72
N GLY A 66 -7.15 27.53 -39.58
CA GLY A 66 -6.81 27.37 -41.00
C GLY A 66 -5.57 26.51 -41.23
N GLY A 67 -5.27 25.59 -40.31
CA GLY A 67 -4.19 24.62 -40.47
C GLY A 67 -2.86 24.99 -39.81
N THR A 68 -2.63 26.25 -39.43
CA THR A 68 -1.43 26.64 -38.67
C THR A 68 -1.83 27.15 -37.29
N ILE A 69 -1.11 26.75 -36.24
CA ILE A 69 -1.39 27.18 -34.86
C ILE A 69 -0.09 27.59 -34.20
N LEU A 70 -0.13 28.62 -33.35
CA LEU A 70 0.99 29.00 -32.48
C LEU A 70 1.09 28.03 -31.30
N TYR A 71 2.31 27.75 -30.82
CA TYR A 71 2.54 26.84 -29.69
C TYR A 71 1.68 27.17 -28.46
N PHE A 72 1.70 28.42 -27.97
CA PHE A 72 0.92 28.83 -26.80
C PHE A 72 -0.59 28.65 -26.99
N LYS A 73 -1.08 28.81 -28.24
CA LYS A 73 -2.49 28.59 -28.56
C LYS A 73 -2.82 27.10 -28.58
N ALA A 74 -1.92 26.25 -29.07
CA ALA A 74 -2.08 24.79 -29.02
C ALA A 74 -2.08 24.29 -27.58
N TYR A 75 -1.11 24.73 -26.77
CA TYR A 75 -1.03 24.41 -25.35
C TYR A 75 -2.29 24.87 -24.60
N GLY A 76 -2.72 26.12 -24.79
CA GLY A 76 -3.93 26.64 -24.15
C GLY A 76 -5.19 25.85 -24.50
N VAL A 77 -5.35 25.40 -25.75
CA VAL A 77 -6.47 24.55 -26.17
C VAL A 77 -6.42 23.19 -25.47
N GLY A 78 -5.25 22.54 -25.45
CA GLY A 78 -5.09 21.27 -24.74
C GLY A 78 -5.36 21.40 -23.24
N THR A 79 -4.93 22.49 -22.61
CA THR A 79 -5.21 22.79 -21.20
C THR A 79 -6.70 22.91 -20.92
N LEU A 80 -7.45 23.60 -21.78
CA LEU A 80 -8.91 23.71 -21.63
C LEU A 80 -9.61 22.36 -21.80
N ILE A 81 -9.18 21.54 -22.76
CA ILE A 81 -9.67 20.16 -22.95
C ILE A 81 -9.44 19.35 -21.67
N THR A 82 -8.23 19.40 -21.11
CA THR A 82 -7.88 18.73 -19.85
C THR A 82 -8.74 19.18 -18.68
N LEU A 83 -8.93 20.49 -18.51
CA LEU A 83 -9.73 21.02 -17.40
C LEU A 83 -11.17 20.49 -17.43
N ILE A 84 -11.79 20.46 -18.62
CA ILE A 84 -13.13 19.88 -18.78
C ILE A 84 -13.11 18.38 -18.47
N ALA A 85 -12.14 17.65 -18.99
CA ALA A 85 -12.01 16.21 -18.75
C ALA A 85 -11.89 15.87 -17.26
N VAL A 86 -11.06 16.62 -16.52
CA VAL A 86 -10.83 16.43 -15.08
C VAL A 86 -12.10 16.72 -14.27
N VAL A 87 -12.88 17.75 -14.64
CA VAL A 87 -14.16 18.02 -13.96
C VAL A 87 -15.13 16.84 -14.14
N PHE A 88 -15.27 16.33 -15.37
CA PHE A 88 -16.11 15.14 -15.63
C PHE A 88 -15.61 13.91 -14.88
N TYR A 89 -14.30 13.68 -14.90
CA TYR A 89 -13.68 12.55 -14.23
C TYR A 89 -13.82 12.63 -12.70
N PHE A 90 -13.69 13.83 -12.11
CA PHE A 90 -13.92 14.06 -10.69
C PHE A 90 -15.36 13.72 -10.27
N ILE A 91 -16.36 14.16 -11.05
CA ILE A 91 -17.77 13.81 -10.83
C ILE A 91 -17.97 12.30 -10.90
N PHE A 92 -17.35 11.64 -11.89
CA PHE A 92 -17.38 10.19 -12.00
C PHE A 92 -16.75 9.51 -10.78
N LEU A 93 -15.61 9.97 -10.30
CA LEU A 93 -14.93 9.38 -9.15
C LEU A 93 -15.77 9.46 -7.85
N ILE A 94 -16.52 10.56 -7.67
CA ILE A 94 -17.53 10.65 -6.59
C ILE A 94 -18.54 9.52 -6.71
N PHE A 95 -19.13 9.35 -7.90
CA PHE A 95 -20.10 8.28 -8.14
C PHE A 95 -19.47 6.88 -7.99
N TYR A 96 -18.25 6.70 -8.48
CA TYR A 96 -17.50 5.45 -8.46
C TYR A 96 -17.28 4.96 -7.02
N TYR A 97 -16.69 5.78 -6.15
CA TYR A 97 -16.43 5.37 -4.76
C TYR A 97 -17.67 5.37 -3.85
N GLN A 98 -18.76 6.01 -4.28
CA GLN A 98 -20.02 6.01 -3.54
C GLN A 98 -20.91 4.80 -3.89
N TYR A 99 -20.93 4.37 -5.15
CA TYR A 99 -21.90 3.38 -5.64
C TYR A 99 -21.29 2.13 -6.26
N ILE A 100 -20.15 2.24 -6.94
CA ILE A 100 -19.55 1.13 -7.69
C ILE A 100 -18.54 0.38 -6.80
N ASP A 101 -17.57 1.09 -6.23
CA ASP A 101 -16.47 0.51 -5.47
C ASP A 101 -16.38 1.12 -4.07
N LYS A 102 -17.37 0.76 -3.23
CA LYS A 102 -17.56 1.35 -1.90
C LYS A 102 -16.38 1.10 -0.95
N GLU A 103 -15.73 -0.04 -1.12
CA GLU A 103 -14.59 -0.53 -0.30
C GLU A 103 -13.24 -0.21 -0.94
N GLY A 104 -13.21 0.49 -2.08
CA GLY A 104 -11.97 0.75 -2.82
C GLY A 104 -10.87 1.38 -1.96
N ILE A 105 -11.24 2.26 -1.03
CA ILE A 105 -10.30 2.98 -0.17
C ILE A 105 -9.76 2.11 0.95
N GLU A 106 -10.61 1.31 1.58
CA GLU A 106 -10.17 0.36 2.60
C GLU A 106 -9.16 -0.62 1.99
N ARG A 107 -9.40 -1.06 0.75
CA ARG A 107 -8.43 -1.90 0.03
C ARG A 107 -7.13 -1.17 -0.31
N ILE A 108 -7.18 0.12 -0.65
CA ILE A 108 -5.96 0.92 -0.86
C ILE A 108 -5.17 1.02 0.45
N ASN A 109 -5.84 1.33 1.56
CA ASN A 109 -5.20 1.45 2.88
C ASN A 109 -4.59 0.11 3.32
N LYS A 110 -5.34 -0.99 3.19
CA LYS A 110 -4.83 -2.34 3.47
C LYS A 110 -3.61 -2.67 2.62
N LYS A 111 -3.63 -2.33 1.33
CA LYS A 111 -2.48 -2.54 0.44
C LYS A 111 -1.27 -1.69 0.85
N ASN A 112 -1.49 -0.48 1.38
CA ASN A 112 -0.41 0.36 1.89
C ASN A 112 0.23 -0.27 3.15
N GLU A 113 -0.58 -0.83 4.05
CA GLU A 113 -0.11 -1.59 5.21
C GLU A 113 0.65 -2.86 4.80
N GLU A 114 0.14 -3.62 3.83
CA GLU A 114 0.82 -4.79 3.25
C GLU A 114 2.17 -4.41 2.63
N ASN A 115 2.22 -3.34 1.85
CA ASN A 115 3.46 -2.84 1.24
C ASN A 115 4.47 -2.35 2.29
N PHE A 116 4.00 -1.75 3.38
CA PHE A 116 4.86 -1.35 4.49
C PHE A 116 5.42 -2.60 5.21
N SER A 117 4.53 -3.56 5.51
CA SER A 117 4.90 -4.84 6.12
C SER A 117 5.95 -5.58 5.30
N GLU A 118 5.78 -5.62 3.97
CA GLU A 118 6.73 -6.26 3.06
C GLU A 118 8.11 -5.57 3.06
N LYS A 119 8.15 -4.24 3.20
CA LYS A 119 9.42 -3.50 3.27
C LYS A 119 10.19 -3.80 4.55
N ILE A 120 9.50 -3.86 5.70
CA ILE A 120 10.16 -4.05 7.00
C ILE A 120 10.56 -5.51 7.26
N LYS A 121 10.05 -6.49 6.50
CA LYS A 121 10.37 -7.92 6.67
C LYS A 121 11.87 -8.22 6.74
N ASN A 122 12.67 -7.48 5.98
CA ASN A 122 14.12 -7.66 5.92
C ASN A 122 14.89 -6.71 6.86
N ASP A 123 14.20 -5.82 7.57
CA ASP A 123 14.81 -4.96 8.57
C ASP A 123 15.13 -5.74 9.83
N THR A 124 16.18 -5.32 10.54
CA THR A 124 16.58 -5.93 11.82
C THR A 124 15.84 -5.28 12.97
N ILE A 125 15.27 -6.09 13.84
CA ILE A 125 14.60 -5.63 15.07
C ILE A 125 15.61 -4.95 16.00
N SER A 126 15.20 -3.80 16.53
CA SER A 126 15.96 -2.99 17.47
C SER A 126 15.83 -3.51 18.90
N THR A 127 16.74 -3.06 19.78
CA THR A 127 16.70 -3.41 21.21
C THR A 127 15.40 -2.97 21.89
N LEU A 128 14.87 -1.80 21.50
CA LEU A 128 13.59 -1.32 22.04
C LEU A 128 12.44 -2.24 21.64
N GLU A 129 12.38 -2.67 20.38
CA GLU A 129 11.33 -3.57 19.89
C GLU A 129 11.43 -4.96 20.52
N ILE A 130 12.65 -5.47 20.78
CA ILE A 130 12.84 -6.69 21.57
C ILE A 130 12.24 -6.52 22.98
N SER A 131 12.53 -5.41 23.65
CA SER A 131 12.03 -5.17 25.01
C SER A 131 10.50 -5.04 25.06
N GLU A 132 9.89 -4.39 24.07
CA GLU A 132 8.43 -4.25 23.96
C GLU A 132 7.77 -5.60 23.68
N TYR A 133 8.36 -6.42 22.80
CA TYR A 133 7.88 -7.76 22.52
C TYR A 133 7.96 -8.68 23.75
N LEU A 134 9.09 -8.63 24.47
CA LEU A 134 9.28 -9.41 25.70
C LEU A 134 8.29 -9.04 26.78
N ALA A 135 7.94 -7.76 26.93
CA ALA A 135 6.93 -7.32 27.90
C ALA A 135 5.56 -7.97 27.63
N LEU A 136 5.13 -8.00 26.36
CA LEU A 136 3.88 -8.65 25.94
C LEU A 136 3.95 -10.17 26.14
N LEU A 137 5.05 -10.80 25.77
CA LEU A 137 5.25 -12.23 25.95
C LEU A 137 5.18 -12.62 27.44
N ASN A 138 5.84 -11.85 28.32
CA ASN A 138 5.83 -12.11 29.75
C ASN A 138 4.43 -11.93 30.35
N GLU A 139 3.67 -10.93 29.90
CA GLU A 139 2.27 -10.73 30.32
C GLU A 139 1.39 -11.94 29.95
N GLU A 140 1.53 -12.47 28.73
CA GLU A 140 0.81 -13.66 28.28
C GLU A 140 1.23 -14.90 29.08
N ILE A 141 2.54 -15.11 29.27
CA ILE A 141 3.08 -16.19 30.10
C ILE A 141 2.44 -16.15 31.49
N ASP A 142 2.49 -15.00 32.16
CA ASP A 142 1.95 -14.84 33.51
C ASP A 142 0.43 -15.02 33.55
N SER A 143 -0.29 -14.56 32.52
CA SER A 143 -1.74 -14.75 32.42
C SER A 143 -2.11 -16.23 32.34
N HIS A 144 -1.50 -16.97 31.43
CA HIS A 144 -1.77 -18.40 31.25
C HIS A 144 -1.33 -19.22 32.47
N PHE A 145 -0.21 -18.84 33.12
CA PHE A 145 0.19 -19.46 34.38
C PHE A 145 -0.83 -19.20 35.50
N ARG A 146 -1.39 -17.99 35.61
CA ARG A 146 -2.46 -17.69 36.59
C ARG A 146 -3.71 -18.53 36.35
N GLU A 147 -4.12 -18.71 35.10
CA GLU A 147 -5.30 -19.50 34.74
C GLU A 147 -5.15 -20.99 35.10
N VAL A 148 -3.99 -21.58 34.82
CA VAL A 148 -3.73 -23.02 35.10
C VAL A 148 -3.46 -23.31 36.58
N ASN A 149 -3.04 -22.31 37.35
CA ASN A 149 -2.74 -22.42 38.79
C ASN A 149 -4.01 -22.46 39.69
N VAL A 150 -5.20 -22.19 39.15
CA VAL A 150 -6.47 -22.23 39.92
C VAL A 150 -6.81 -23.64 40.44
N GLU A 151 -6.18 -24.70 39.91
CA GLU A 151 -6.47 -26.11 40.25
C GLU A 151 -5.43 -26.81 41.15
N ASN A 152 -5.07 -26.26 42.31
CA ASN A 152 -4.39 -26.98 43.42
C ASN A 152 -2.98 -27.57 43.14
N VAL A 153 -2.04 -26.81 42.55
CA VAL A 153 -0.63 -27.24 42.49
C VAL A 153 0.32 -26.07 42.79
N ASP A 154 1.03 -26.17 43.91
CA ASP A 154 2.31 -25.51 44.27
C ASP A 154 2.62 -24.18 43.53
N SER A 155 1.84 -23.14 43.82
CA SER A 155 1.89 -21.83 43.14
C SER A 155 3.28 -21.20 43.11
N VAL A 156 4.09 -21.47 44.14
CA VAL A 156 5.47 -20.99 44.27
C VAL A 156 6.35 -21.61 43.18
N LYS A 157 6.24 -22.93 42.94
CA LYS A 157 7.04 -23.60 41.90
C LYS A 157 6.66 -23.15 40.49
N PHE A 158 5.39 -22.85 40.25
CA PHE A 158 4.94 -22.29 38.98
C PHE A 158 5.48 -20.89 38.75
N GLN A 159 5.48 -20.06 39.80
CA GLN A 159 6.06 -18.72 39.73
C GLN A 159 7.57 -18.77 39.49
N GLU A 160 8.30 -19.59 40.24
CA GLU A 160 9.75 -19.80 40.04
C GLU A 160 10.06 -20.31 38.63
N PHE A 161 9.24 -21.21 38.09
CA PHE A 161 9.38 -21.68 36.72
C PHE A 161 9.13 -20.56 35.69
N SER A 162 8.07 -19.77 35.87
CA SER A 162 7.76 -18.63 34.98
C SER A 162 8.92 -17.65 34.94
N GLU A 163 9.42 -17.22 36.10
CA GLU A 163 10.53 -16.27 36.22
C GLU A 163 11.82 -16.82 35.57
N GLN A 164 12.15 -18.10 35.78
CA GLN A 164 13.30 -18.73 35.13
C GLN A 164 13.14 -18.82 33.61
N LEU A 165 11.95 -19.17 33.13
CA LEU A 165 11.65 -19.25 31.69
C LEU A 165 11.81 -17.87 31.03
N GLN A 166 11.20 -16.84 31.61
CA GLN A 166 11.29 -15.46 31.12
C GLN A 166 12.73 -14.97 31.07
N MET A 167 13.50 -15.16 32.15
CA MET A 167 14.92 -14.76 32.22
C MET A 167 15.78 -15.47 31.15
N LYS A 168 15.55 -16.76 30.93
CA LYS A 168 16.29 -17.53 29.92
C LYS A 168 15.95 -17.09 28.50
N ILE A 169 14.67 -16.84 28.20
CA ILE A 169 14.23 -16.31 26.91
C ILE A 169 14.90 -14.95 26.66
N GLU A 170 14.80 -14.02 27.62
CA GLU A 170 15.43 -12.71 27.52
C GLU A 170 16.94 -12.80 27.26
N THR A 171 17.63 -13.67 28.01
CA THR A 171 19.07 -13.89 27.86
C THR A 171 19.45 -14.36 26.46
N GLU A 172 18.70 -15.33 25.90
CA GLU A 172 18.96 -15.86 24.56
C GLU A 172 18.73 -14.80 23.47
N LEU A 173 17.64 -14.02 23.59
CA LEU A 173 17.34 -12.94 22.62
C LEU A 173 18.44 -11.87 22.61
N TYR A 174 18.95 -11.46 23.78
CA TYR A 174 20.05 -10.50 23.85
C TYR A 174 21.41 -11.10 23.49
N ALA A 175 21.61 -12.40 23.66
CA ALA A 175 22.79 -13.10 23.16
C ALA A 175 22.80 -13.12 21.62
N GLU A 176 21.65 -13.40 21.00
CA GLU A 176 21.48 -13.36 19.55
C GLU A 176 21.76 -11.95 19.00
N LYS A 177 21.34 -10.89 19.71
CA LYS A 177 21.62 -9.49 19.33
C LYS A 177 23.09 -9.12 19.29
N LYS A 178 23.93 -9.82 20.06
CA LYS A 178 25.38 -9.61 20.06
C LYS A 178 26.07 -10.26 18.86
N GLN A 179 25.40 -11.20 18.18
CA GLN A 179 25.94 -11.83 16.98
C GLN A 179 25.86 -10.85 15.80
N LYS A 180 26.97 -10.75 15.07
CA LYS A 180 27.04 -9.93 13.87
C LYS A 180 26.22 -10.63 12.77
N ASP A 181 25.28 -9.91 12.17
CA ASP A 181 24.47 -10.36 11.02
C ASP A 181 23.46 -11.49 11.31
N SER A 182 22.91 -11.56 12.52
CA SER A 182 21.85 -12.55 12.83
C SER A 182 20.60 -12.35 11.96
N THR A 183 20.31 -13.35 11.14
CA THR A 183 19.09 -13.42 10.33
C THR A 183 17.85 -13.69 11.17
N ASN A 184 18.01 -14.22 12.38
CA ASN A 184 16.92 -14.48 13.34
C ASN A 184 16.29 -13.18 13.85
N LEU A 185 17.06 -12.08 13.83
CA LEU A 185 16.59 -10.76 14.24
C LEU A 185 15.94 -9.97 13.10
N MET A 186 15.79 -10.54 11.90
CA MET A 186 14.95 -9.93 10.89
C MET A 186 13.47 -10.09 11.28
N PHE A 187 12.66 -9.06 11.06
CA PHE A 187 11.21 -9.08 11.35
C PHE A 187 10.49 -10.33 10.82
N LYS A 188 10.84 -10.78 9.60
CA LYS A 188 10.22 -11.97 9.00
C LYS A 188 10.53 -13.29 9.71
N ASN A 189 11.61 -13.36 10.49
CA ASN A 189 12.11 -14.58 11.14
C ASN A 189 11.96 -14.54 12.66
N PHE A 190 11.79 -13.36 13.23
CA PHE A 190 11.91 -13.17 14.68
C PHE A 190 10.86 -13.92 15.48
N ASP A 191 9.59 -13.89 15.06
CA ASP A 191 8.53 -14.59 15.80
C ASP A 191 8.78 -16.11 15.84
N ASP A 192 9.30 -16.69 14.75
CA ASP A 192 9.69 -18.11 14.69
C ASP A 192 10.93 -18.39 15.55
N PHE A 193 11.88 -17.47 15.58
CA PHE A 193 13.02 -17.54 16.46
C PHE A 193 12.60 -17.53 17.93
N VAL A 194 11.72 -16.61 18.36
CA VAL A 194 11.25 -16.57 19.75
C VAL A 194 10.44 -17.82 20.12
N ARG A 195 9.58 -18.32 19.22
CA ARG A 195 8.88 -19.61 19.41
C ARG A 195 9.87 -20.75 19.66
N SER A 196 10.95 -20.80 18.87
CA SER A 196 11.99 -21.82 19.00
C SER A 196 12.77 -21.68 20.32
N CYS A 197 13.10 -20.44 20.73
CA CYS A 197 13.70 -20.15 22.02
C CYS A 197 12.80 -20.59 23.17
N MET A 198 11.51 -20.25 23.13
CA MET A 198 10.55 -20.62 24.19
C MET A 198 10.47 -22.12 24.39
N LYS A 199 10.38 -22.91 23.30
CA LYS A 199 10.36 -24.39 23.38
C LYS A 199 11.65 -24.94 24.00
N LYS A 200 12.80 -24.50 23.50
CA LYS A 200 14.11 -24.90 24.03
C LYS A 200 14.25 -24.56 25.52
N MET A 201 13.89 -23.34 25.92
CA MET A 201 14.02 -22.90 27.32
C MET A 201 13.02 -23.59 28.24
N THR A 202 11.83 -23.94 27.74
CA THR A 202 10.86 -24.76 28.48
C THR A 202 11.46 -26.13 28.80
N ASP A 203 11.99 -26.83 27.80
CA ASP A 203 12.59 -28.16 27.97
C ASP A 203 13.77 -28.13 28.94
N GLU A 204 14.68 -27.17 28.78
CA GLU A 204 15.83 -27.00 29.67
C GLU A 204 15.41 -26.70 31.11
N THR A 205 14.37 -25.89 31.32
CA THR A 205 13.88 -25.53 32.66
C THR A 205 13.15 -26.70 33.31
N LEU A 206 12.38 -27.48 32.54
CA LEU A 206 11.74 -28.70 33.02
C LEU A 206 12.78 -29.76 33.45
N LEU A 207 13.92 -29.84 32.76
CA LEU A 207 15.03 -30.73 33.12
C LEU A 207 15.73 -30.31 34.42
N SER A 208 15.84 -29.01 34.70
CA SER A 208 16.44 -28.51 35.95
C SER A 208 15.57 -28.71 37.18
N VAL A 209 14.25 -28.90 37.03
CA VAL A 209 13.33 -29.19 38.14
C VAL A 209 13.27 -30.71 38.35
N SER A 210 14.27 -31.23 39.08
CA SER A 210 14.52 -32.68 39.29
C SER A 210 13.40 -33.47 39.97
N ASP A 211 12.49 -32.79 40.69
CA ASP A 211 11.36 -33.37 41.44
C ASP A 211 9.98 -32.96 40.89
N SER A 212 9.90 -32.53 39.62
CA SER A 212 8.62 -32.12 39.01
C SER A 212 7.68 -33.31 38.82
N SER A 213 6.51 -33.27 39.46
CA SER A 213 5.46 -34.27 39.24
C SER A 213 5.01 -34.29 37.78
N THR A 214 4.54 -35.45 37.30
CA THR A 214 3.98 -35.57 35.94
C THR A 214 2.87 -34.54 35.68
N VAL A 215 2.09 -34.22 36.73
CA VAL A 215 1.03 -33.21 36.69
C VAL A 215 1.60 -31.80 36.48
N PHE A 216 2.69 -31.43 37.16
CA PHE A 216 3.36 -30.14 36.96
C PHE A 216 3.85 -30.00 35.51
N ARG A 217 4.51 -31.03 34.98
CA ARG A 217 5.01 -31.03 33.59
C ARG A 217 3.88 -30.86 32.57
N GLN A 218 2.77 -31.58 32.74
CA GLN A 218 1.60 -31.46 31.86
C GLN A 218 1.01 -30.06 31.89
N LYS A 219 0.89 -29.46 33.07
CA LYS A 219 0.38 -28.09 33.24
C LYS A 219 1.30 -27.05 32.61
N VAL A 220 2.62 -27.17 32.78
CA VAL A 220 3.60 -26.29 32.10
C VAL A 220 3.47 -26.39 30.59
N LEU A 221 3.40 -27.61 30.04
CA LEU A 221 3.27 -27.79 28.59
C LEU A 221 1.95 -27.22 28.06
N LEU A 222 0.85 -27.32 28.83
CA LEU A 222 -0.41 -26.68 28.49
C LEU A 222 -0.27 -25.15 28.43
N VAL A 223 0.37 -24.55 29.43
CA VAL A 223 0.64 -23.09 29.44
C VAL A 223 1.46 -22.68 28.22
N VAL A 224 2.54 -23.39 27.92
CA VAL A 224 3.41 -23.07 26.79
C VAL A 224 2.69 -23.16 25.45
N ASN A 225 1.81 -24.17 25.28
CA ASN A 225 0.97 -24.27 24.09
C ASN A 225 -0.02 -23.08 23.98
N ASN A 226 -0.66 -22.70 25.09
CA ASN A 226 -1.59 -21.56 25.11
C ASN A 226 -0.88 -20.22 24.83
N VAL A 227 0.36 -20.07 25.30
CA VAL A 227 1.22 -18.92 24.99
C VAL A 227 1.57 -18.92 23.50
N GLU A 228 1.93 -20.07 22.92
CA GLU A 228 2.21 -20.19 21.47
C GLU A 228 1.00 -19.78 20.61
N ASP A 229 -0.20 -20.21 20.98
CA ASP A 229 -1.46 -19.81 20.34
C ASP A 229 -1.72 -18.29 20.49
N SER A 230 -1.29 -17.69 21.60
CA SER A 230 -1.43 -16.26 21.85
C SER A 230 -0.41 -15.44 21.06
N MET A 231 0.84 -15.92 20.92
CA MET A 231 1.87 -15.33 20.06
C MET A 231 1.43 -15.26 18.59
N ALA A 232 0.55 -16.15 18.12
CA ALA A 232 -0.02 -16.07 16.78
C ALA A 232 -0.90 -14.82 16.58
N LYS A 233 -1.36 -14.19 17.66
CA LYS A 233 -2.21 -12.98 17.64
C LYS A 233 -1.39 -11.68 17.65
N PHE A 234 -0.13 -11.70 18.08
CA PHE A 234 0.75 -10.53 18.10
C PHE A 234 2.09 -10.85 17.41
N SER A 235 2.18 -10.53 16.12
CA SER A 235 3.44 -10.61 15.38
C SER A 235 4.28 -9.36 15.61
N THR A 236 5.61 -9.47 15.57
CA THR A 236 6.48 -8.27 15.61
C THR A 236 6.21 -7.32 14.45
N ILE A 237 5.84 -7.84 13.28
CA ILE A 237 5.42 -7.04 12.12
C ILE A 237 4.15 -6.25 12.43
N SER A 238 3.11 -6.89 12.97
CA SER A 238 1.85 -6.20 13.30
C SER A 238 2.06 -5.13 14.38
N LEU A 239 2.86 -5.42 15.41
CA LEU A 239 3.21 -4.43 16.43
C LEU A 239 3.93 -3.21 15.84
N LYS A 240 4.85 -3.43 14.89
CA LYS A 240 5.55 -2.37 14.18
C LYS A 240 4.62 -1.56 13.28
N VAL A 241 3.70 -2.22 12.58
CA VAL A 241 2.66 -1.59 11.75
C VAL A 241 1.78 -0.68 12.61
N ASP A 242 1.31 -1.16 13.76
CA ASP A 242 0.47 -0.39 14.67
C ASP A 242 1.21 0.83 15.24
N LYS A 243 2.47 0.65 15.63
CA LYS A 243 3.32 1.74 16.16
C LYS A 243 3.63 2.81 15.12
N GLU A 244 3.80 2.42 13.86
CA GLU A 244 4.13 3.33 12.77
C GLU A 244 2.95 3.64 11.85
N ARG A 245 1.72 3.39 12.33
CA ARG A 245 0.50 3.56 11.55
C ARG A 245 0.37 4.96 10.93
N ASP A 246 0.77 6.00 11.67
CA ASP A 246 0.75 7.39 11.21
C ASP A 246 1.74 7.68 10.06
N LYS A 247 2.75 6.82 9.87
CA LYS A 247 3.72 6.92 8.76
C LYS A 247 3.28 6.14 7.53
N ILE A 248 2.32 5.24 7.68
CA ILE A 248 1.78 4.45 6.57
C ILE A 248 0.76 5.34 5.85
N PRO A 249 0.88 5.54 4.52
CA PRO A 249 -0.10 6.32 3.78
C PRO A 249 -1.51 5.76 4.00
N HIS A 250 -2.37 6.55 4.63
CA HIS A 250 -3.74 6.18 4.95
C HIS A 250 -4.69 7.28 4.50
N TYR A 251 -5.82 6.87 3.92
CA TYR A 251 -6.85 7.78 3.47
C TYR A 251 -8.08 7.64 4.33
N ASP A 252 -8.35 8.66 5.15
CA ASP A 252 -9.52 8.69 6.05
C ASP A 252 -10.83 8.99 5.30
N ASN A 253 -10.73 9.67 4.16
CA ASN A 253 -11.89 10.20 3.46
C ASN A 253 -11.82 9.94 1.94
N LYS A 254 -12.95 9.47 1.41
CA LYS A 254 -13.21 9.31 -0.03
C LYS A 254 -12.90 10.55 -0.84
N PHE A 255 -13.30 11.71 -0.33
CA PHE A 255 -13.09 12.97 -1.01
C PHE A 255 -11.60 13.27 -1.26
N ASN A 256 -10.72 12.99 -0.29
CA ASN A 256 -9.29 13.27 -0.42
C ASN A 256 -8.66 12.41 -1.52
N VAL A 257 -9.00 11.11 -1.56
CA VAL A 257 -8.53 10.21 -2.63
C VAL A 257 -9.01 10.70 -3.99
N ILE A 258 -10.29 11.05 -4.10
CA ILE A 258 -10.88 11.55 -5.34
C ILE A 258 -10.17 12.83 -5.81
N LEU A 259 -9.96 13.79 -4.89
CA LEU A 259 -9.31 15.06 -5.18
C LEU A 259 -7.86 14.86 -5.63
N ILE A 260 -7.08 14.08 -4.86
CA ILE A 260 -5.69 13.77 -5.20
C ILE A 260 -5.61 13.06 -6.56
N THR A 261 -6.46 12.08 -6.81
CA THR A 261 -6.50 11.34 -8.08
C THR A 261 -6.80 12.28 -9.26
N ALA A 262 -7.81 13.14 -9.14
CA ALA A 262 -8.17 14.10 -10.17
C ALA A 262 -7.06 15.14 -10.41
N LEU A 263 -6.41 15.65 -9.35
CA LEU A 263 -5.29 16.58 -9.45
C LEU A 263 -4.07 15.95 -10.11
N LEU A 264 -3.77 14.69 -9.80
CA LEU A 264 -2.68 13.96 -10.48
C LEU A 264 -2.96 13.84 -11.97
N ILE A 265 -4.17 13.45 -12.38
CA ILE A 265 -4.56 13.40 -13.80
C ILE A 265 -4.41 14.77 -14.46
N LEU A 266 -4.82 15.85 -13.78
CA LEU A 266 -4.64 17.21 -14.27
C LEU A 266 -3.15 17.51 -14.50
N ILE A 267 -2.30 17.31 -13.50
CA ILE A 267 -0.85 17.61 -13.58
C ILE A 267 -0.19 16.79 -14.69
N TYR A 268 -0.43 15.47 -14.74
CA TYR A 268 0.14 14.61 -15.78
C TYR A 268 -0.32 15.03 -17.18
N SER A 269 -1.60 15.35 -17.34
CA SER A 269 -2.14 15.78 -18.63
C SER A 269 -1.57 17.13 -19.07
N LEU A 270 -1.38 18.07 -18.14
CA LEU A 270 -0.72 19.36 -18.44
C LEU A 270 0.75 19.17 -18.84
N PHE A 271 1.47 18.28 -18.17
CA PHE A 271 2.83 17.93 -18.53
C PHE A 271 2.91 17.32 -19.93
N VAL A 272 2.07 16.31 -20.23
CA VAL A 272 2.00 15.69 -21.56
C VAL A 272 1.58 16.71 -22.62
N ASN A 273 0.71 17.66 -22.27
CA ASN A 273 0.23 18.70 -23.17
C ASN A 273 1.36 19.58 -23.74
N ILE A 274 2.45 19.78 -23.00
CA ILE A 274 3.64 20.49 -23.50
C ILE A 274 4.15 19.82 -24.79
N PHE A 275 4.29 18.50 -24.78
CA PHE A 275 4.80 17.73 -25.91
C PHE A 275 3.78 17.62 -27.04
N THR A 276 2.49 17.38 -26.73
CA THR A 276 1.46 17.30 -27.77
C THR A 276 1.24 18.65 -28.45
N ALA A 277 1.30 19.75 -27.72
CA ALA A 277 1.24 21.09 -28.28
C ALA A 277 2.44 21.39 -29.19
N LEU A 278 3.65 21.00 -28.77
CA LEU A 278 4.86 21.15 -29.58
C LEU A 278 4.76 20.33 -30.88
N TYR A 279 4.26 19.10 -30.81
CA TYR A 279 4.04 18.25 -31.97
C TYR A 279 3.05 18.86 -32.97
N VAL A 280 1.89 19.32 -32.49
CA VAL A 280 0.84 19.93 -33.34
C VAL A 280 1.30 21.27 -33.92
N TYR A 281 2.13 22.01 -33.19
CA TYR A 281 2.76 23.24 -33.66
C TYR A 281 3.72 22.99 -34.84
N ARG A 282 4.62 21.99 -34.73
CA ARG A 282 5.65 21.74 -35.75
C ARG A 282 5.09 21.13 -37.03
N ASN A 283 4.09 20.26 -36.93
CA ASN A 283 3.59 19.52 -38.09
C ASN A 283 2.52 20.31 -38.85
N LYS A 284 2.89 20.92 -39.98
CA LYS A 284 1.93 21.59 -40.87
C LYS A 284 1.02 20.57 -41.58
N PRO A 285 -0.26 20.89 -41.87
CA PRO A 285 -1.14 20.02 -42.61
C PRO A 285 -0.65 19.84 -44.05
N ALA A 286 -0.79 18.63 -44.59
CA ALA A 286 -0.33 18.26 -45.94
C ALA A 286 -0.86 19.19 -47.05
N ARG A 287 -2.04 19.80 -46.89
CA ARG A 287 -2.62 20.76 -47.85
C ARG A 287 -1.77 22.01 -48.10
N LEU A 288 -0.88 22.39 -47.17
CA LEU A 288 0.00 23.56 -47.34
C LEU A 288 1.33 23.24 -48.05
N ILE A 289 1.67 21.96 -48.23
CA ILE A 289 2.96 21.54 -48.82
C ILE A 289 2.87 21.51 -50.37
N GLY A 290 1.65 21.43 -50.93
CA GLY A 290 1.42 21.35 -52.38
C GLY A 290 1.43 22.68 -53.15
N HIS A 291 1.64 23.82 -52.51
CA HIS A 291 1.59 25.14 -53.16
C HIS A 291 2.94 25.89 -53.23
N THR A 292 4.06 25.23 -52.86
CA THR A 292 5.42 25.80 -52.94
C THR A 292 6.27 25.20 -54.06
N GLN A 293 5.64 24.70 -55.12
CA GLN A 293 6.31 24.37 -56.38
C GLN A 293 5.54 24.99 -57.55
N GLN A 294 5.61 26.31 -57.69
CA GLN A 294 5.41 27.04 -58.95
C GLN A 294 6.31 28.27 -58.94
#